data_AF-A0A1V9YRR7-F1
#
_entry.id   AF-A0A1V9YRR7-F1
#
_cell.length_a   1.000
_cell.length_b   1.000
_cell.length_c   1.000
_cell.angle_alpha   90.00
_cell.angle_beta   90.00
_cell.angle_gamma   90.00
#
_symmetry.space_group_name_H-M   'P 1'
#
loop_
_entity.id
_entity.type
_entity.pdbx_description
1 polymer ?
#
loop_
_entity_poly.entity_id
_entity_poly.type
_entity_poly.pdbx_seq_one_letter_code
_entity_poly.pdbx_strand_id
1 'polypeptide(L)'
;MYLAREPYPDGIVYYSQATHYSVVKNLHILRQKACEIPVQSNGEMDYNHLTTTLKKYPNQPTIIFCNIGRKFLGSPIPCGVVLAEKKFVEIIKRHISYIRAPDTTITGSRNSFTPLVLWYRIKSLGRDGIQKRVQTSLDIAAYTEAKLNEIGISAWRNPDSIVVFPEVQDDLNKMASVQ
;
A
#
# COMPACT_ATOMS: atom_id res chain seq x y z
N MET A 1 2.01 -0.73 -10.54
CA MET A 1 2.53 0.43 -11.31
C MET A 1 3.33 -0.03 -12.51
N TYR A 2 4.53 -0.62 -12.38
CA TYR A 2 5.31 -1.09 -13.55
C TYR A 2 4.52 -1.99 -14.51
N LEU A 3 3.87 -3.04 -14.00
CA LEU A 3 2.99 -3.92 -14.79
C LEU A 3 1.87 -3.21 -15.54
N ALA A 4 1.35 -2.10 -14.99
CA ALA A 4 0.27 -1.33 -15.61
C ALA A 4 0.80 -0.32 -16.63
N ARG A 5 2.02 0.19 -16.42
CA ARG A 5 2.69 1.13 -17.33
C ARG A 5 3.00 0.52 -18.70
N GLU A 6 3.43 -0.74 -18.73
CA GLU A 6 3.87 -1.37 -19.99
C GLU A 6 2.75 -1.45 -21.04
N PRO A 7 1.51 -1.88 -20.73
CA PRO A 7 0.39 -1.79 -21.67
C PRO A 7 -0.23 -0.38 -21.79
N TYR A 8 -0.09 0.47 -20.77
CA TYR A 8 -0.72 1.79 -20.71
C TYR A 8 0.31 2.88 -20.37
N PRO A 9 1.22 3.20 -21.31
CA PRO A 9 2.31 4.15 -21.05
C PRO A 9 1.80 5.57 -20.75
N ASP A 10 0.69 5.96 -21.36
CA ASP A 10 0.02 7.25 -21.16
C ASP A 10 -1.08 7.21 -20.10
N GLY A 11 -1.24 6.08 -19.39
CA GLY A 11 -2.26 5.93 -18.37
C GLY A 11 -2.03 6.86 -17.17
N ILE A 12 -3.13 7.39 -16.63
CA ILE A 12 -3.11 8.20 -15.40
C ILE A 12 -3.27 7.28 -14.20
N VAL A 13 -2.35 7.41 -13.24
CA VAL A 13 -2.42 6.70 -11.95
C VAL A 13 -3.18 7.52 -10.92
N TYR A 14 -4.26 6.98 -10.39
CA TYR A 14 -5.06 7.56 -9.32
C TYR A 14 -4.69 6.89 -7.99
N TYR A 15 -4.34 7.68 -6.98
CA TYR A 15 -3.93 7.17 -5.67
C TYR A 15 -4.44 8.07 -4.54
N SER A 16 -4.55 7.54 -3.32
CA SER A 16 -5.03 8.29 -2.16
C SER A 16 -3.95 9.20 -1.59
N GLN A 17 -4.31 10.38 -1.08
CA GLN A 17 -3.39 11.23 -0.32
C GLN A 17 -2.80 10.52 0.92
N ALA A 18 -3.50 9.52 1.49
CA ALA A 18 -3.00 8.70 2.59
C ALA A 18 -2.07 7.55 2.14
N THR A 19 -1.81 7.41 0.84
CA THR A 19 -0.93 6.37 0.31
C THR A 19 0.51 6.59 0.77
N HIS A 20 1.19 5.50 1.14
CA HIS A 20 2.60 5.49 1.50
C HIS A 20 3.51 6.17 0.46
N TYR A 21 4.45 7.02 0.93
CA TYR A 21 5.34 7.86 0.12
C TYR A 21 6.07 7.12 -1.03
N SER A 22 6.29 5.81 -0.89
CA SER A 22 6.90 4.99 -1.93
C SER A 22 6.16 5.08 -3.26
N VAL A 23 4.87 5.38 -3.26
CA VAL A 23 4.08 5.48 -4.49
C VAL A 23 4.48 6.69 -5.30
N VAL A 24 4.58 7.87 -4.69
CA VAL A 24 5.07 9.09 -5.33
C VAL A 24 6.46 8.87 -5.91
N LYS A 25 7.36 8.19 -5.17
CA LYS A 25 8.69 7.82 -5.66
C LYS A 25 8.63 6.90 -6.88
N ASN A 26 7.75 5.90 -6.88
CA ASN A 26 7.58 5.00 -8.03
C ASN A 26 7.02 5.74 -9.25
N LEU A 27 6.03 6.62 -9.06
CA LEU A 27 5.47 7.44 -10.14
C LEU A 27 6.54 8.30 -10.81
N HIS A 28 7.40 8.92 -10.00
CA HIS A 28 8.55 9.68 -10.49
C HIS A 28 9.52 8.82 -11.30
N ILE A 29 9.97 7.68 -10.74
CA ILE A 29 10.90 6.76 -11.41
C ILE A 29 10.34 6.23 -12.73
N LEU A 30 9.04 5.89 -12.74
CA LEU A 30 8.35 5.33 -13.89
C LEU A 30 7.86 6.39 -14.89
N ARG A 31 8.00 7.68 -14.57
CA ARG A 31 7.50 8.82 -15.36
C ARG A 31 6.02 8.70 -15.72
N GLN A 32 5.20 8.22 -14.78
CA GLN A 32 3.76 8.09 -15.00
C GLN A 32 3.02 9.37 -14.62
N LYS A 33 2.03 9.75 -15.43
CA LYS A 33 1.04 10.76 -15.04
C LYS A 33 0.24 10.25 -13.86
N ALA A 34 -0.07 11.12 -12.90
CA ALA A 34 -0.82 10.73 -11.73
C ALA A 34 -1.75 11.84 -11.25
N CYS A 35 -2.80 11.42 -10.54
CA CYS A 35 -3.70 12.31 -9.83
C CYS A 35 -3.88 11.80 -8.40
N GLU A 36 -3.55 12.66 -7.44
CA GLU A 36 -3.81 12.40 -6.03
C GLU A 36 -5.27 12.68 -5.71
N ILE A 37 -5.91 11.77 -4.97
CA ILE A 37 -7.28 11.89 -4.52
C ILE A 37 -7.28 12.21 -3.03
N PRO A 38 -7.97 13.28 -2.60
CA PRO A 38 -8.10 13.65 -1.20
C PRO A 38 -8.69 12.53 -0.34
N VAL A 39 -8.47 12.68 0.97
CA VAL A 39 -8.97 11.77 2.00
C VAL A 39 -10.01 12.50 2.84
N GLN A 40 -11.10 11.80 3.15
CA GLN A 40 -12.17 12.26 4.03
C GLN A 40 -11.70 12.25 5.49
N SER A 41 -12.45 12.88 6.39
CA SER A 41 -12.12 12.92 7.82
C SER A 41 -12.04 11.54 8.49
N ASN A 42 -12.70 10.53 7.92
CA ASN A 42 -12.65 9.13 8.38
C ASN A 42 -11.41 8.35 7.86
N GLY A 43 -10.52 8.99 7.11
CA GLY A 43 -9.33 8.35 6.54
C GLY A 43 -9.56 7.62 5.21
N GLU A 44 -10.79 7.59 4.69
CA GLU A 44 -11.09 6.98 3.40
C GLU A 44 -10.86 7.93 2.22
N MET A 45 -10.59 7.38 1.03
CA MET A 45 -10.50 8.16 -0.20
C MET A 45 -11.84 8.86 -0.49
N ASP A 46 -11.81 10.11 -0.97
CA ASP A 46 -13.02 10.81 -1.44
C ASP A 46 -13.47 10.24 -2.80
N TYR A 47 -14.52 9.42 -2.76
CA TYR A 47 -15.09 8.77 -3.95
C TYR A 47 -15.79 9.75 -4.90
N ASN A 48 -16.34 10.85 -4.40
CA ASN A 48 -16.97 11.88 -5.23
C ASN A 48 -15.91 12.67 -6.01
N HIS A 49 -14.80 13.00 -5.33
CA HIS A 49 -13.66 13.63 -5.97
C HIS A 49 -13.02 12.69 -7.01
N LEU A 50 -12.80 11.42 -6.67
CA LEU A 50 -12.31 10.41 -7.61
C LEU A 50 -13.19 10.36 -8.86
N THR A 51 -14.51 10.25 -8.69
CA THR A 51 -15.46 10.18 -9.80
C THR A 51 -15.39 11.42 -10.70
N THR A 52 -15.33 12.60 -10.09
CA THR A 52 -15.24 13.87 -10.82
C THR A 52 -13.94 13.97 -11.61
N THR A 53 -12.83 13.52 -11.02
CA THR A 53 -11.52 13.54 -11.67
C THR A 53 -11.41 12.53 -12.80
N LEU A 54 -11.98 11.32 -12.64
CA LEU A 54 -12.07 10.33 -13.73
C LEU A 54 -12.81 10.89 -14.95
N LYS A 55 -13.91 11.62 -14.73
CA LYS A 55 -14.70 12.27 -15.80
C LYS A 55 -13.93 13.34 -16.59
N LYS A 56 -12.84 13.91 -16.04
CA LYS A 56 -12.01 14.89 -16.75
C LYS A 56 -11.17 14.26 -17.87
N TYR A 57 -10.90 12.96 -17.79
CA TYR A 57 -10.01 12.25 -18.72
C TYR A 57 -10.65 10.96 -19.26
N PRO A 58 -11.83 11.04 -19.92
CA PRO A 58 -12.62 9.86 -20.28
C PRO A 58 -11.92 8.92 -21.28
N ASN A 59 -10.98 9.43 -22.08
CA ASN A 59 -10.26 8.67 -23.10
C ASN A 59 -8.84 8.25 -22.69
N GLN A 60 -8.43 8.50 -21.43
CA GLN A 60 -7.13 8.07 -20.94
C GLN A 60 -7.25 6.77 -20.14
N PRO A 61 -6.33 5.80 -20.33
CA PRO A 61 -6.30 4.60 -19.51
C PRO A 61 -6.20 4.95 -18.02
N THR A 62 -7.10 4.40 -17.23
CA THR A 62 -7.17 4.63 -15.78
C THR A 62 -6.45 3.51 -15.04
N ILE A 63 -5.49 3.89 -14.19
CA ILE A 63 -4.78 2.96 -13.30
C ILE A 63 -5.10 3.35 -11.86
N ILE A 64 -5.81 2.51 -11.12
CA ILE A 64 -6.10 2.77 -9.70
C ILE A 64 -5.02 2.07 -8.85
N PHE A 65 -4.36 2.83 -7.97
CA PHE A 65 -3.42 2.29 -7.01
C PHE A 65 -4.11 2.07 -5.65
N CYS A 66 -4.25 0.80 -5.25
CA CYS A 66 -4.81 0.44 -3.96
C CYS A 66 -3.72 -0.05 -2.99
N ASN A 67 -3.65 0.58 -1.81
CA ASN A 67 -2.79 0.13 -0.71
C ASN A 67 -3.50 -1.00 0.04
N ILE A 68 -3.00 -2.22 -0.07
CA ILE A 68 -3.43 -3.34 0.78
C ILE A 68 -2.33 -3.57 1.82
N GLY A 69 -2.65 -3.54 3.11
CA GLY A 69 -1.67 -3.59 4.21
C GLY A 69 -0.68 -4.75 4.08
N ARG A 70 0.62 -4.46 4.13
CA ARG A 70 1.71 -5.45 3.83
C ARG A 70 2.59 -5.86 5.02
N LYS A 71 2.26 -5.48 6.25
CA LYS A 71 3.13 -5.75 7.43
C LYS A 71 2.59 -6.82 8.37
N PHE A 72 1.40 -7.34 8.11
CA PHE A 72 0.65 -8.13 9.08
C PHE A 72 1.25 -9.52 9.39
N LEU A 73 1.95 -10.13 8.43
CA LEU A 73 2.50 -11.49 8.60
C LEU A 73 3.75 -11.55 9.51
N GLY A 74 4.35 -10.40 9.86
CA GLY A 74 5.48 -10.35 10.81
C GLY A 74 6.69 -11.20 10.40
N SER A 75 7.07 -11.14 9.11
CA SER A 75 8.28 -11.82 8.63
C SER A 75 9.53 -11.07 9.11
N PRO A 76 10.57 -11.76 9.62
CA PRO A 76 11.80 -11.14 10.09
C PRO A 76 12.66 -10.54 8.97
N ILE A 77 12.33 -10.83 7.71
CA ILE A 77 13.06 -10.38 6.50
C ILE A 77 12.06 -9.69 5.56
N PRO A 78 12.45 -8.66 4.80
CA PRO A 78 11.58 -8.06 3.79
C PRO A 78 11.07 -9.12 2.80
N CYS A 79 9.76 -9.38 2.87
CA CYS A 79 9.06 -10.30 1.98
C CYS A 79 7.94 -9.53 1.28
N GLY A 80 7.93 -9.55 -0.06
CA GLY A 80 6.89 -8.92 -0.86
C GLY A 80 6.34 -9.89 -1.90
N VAL A 81 5.03 -9.93 -2.05
CA VAL A 81 4.36 -10.64 -3.14
C VAL A 81 3.63 -9.62 -3.99
N VAL A 82 3.74 -9.76 -5.31
CA VAL A 82 2.94 -9.03 -6.28
C VAL A 82 2.10 -10.07 -7.03
N LEU A 83 0.79 -9.94 -6.93
CA LEU A 83 -0.16 -10.75 -7.70
C LEU A 83 -0.70 -9.88 -8.83
N ALA A 84 -0.78 -10.46 -10.03
CA ALA A 84 -1.32 -9.81 -11.22
C ALA A 84 -1.91 -10.85 -12.16
N GLU A 85 -2.86 -10.45 -13.00
CA GLU A 85 -3.37 -11.32 -14.05
C GLU A 85 -2.26 -11.73 -15.01
N LYS A 86 -2.29 -12.99 -15.43
CA LYS A 86 -1.27 -13.58 -16.32
C LYS A 86 -1.01 -12.75 -17.56
N LYS A 87 -2.06 -12.19 -18.18
CA LYS A 87 -1.94 -11.35 -19.39
C LYS A 87 -0.99 -10.15 -19.20
N PHE A 88 -1.01 -9.51 -18.03
CA PHE A 88 -0.12 -8.38 -17.72
C PHE A 88 1.31 -8.84 -17.41
N VAL A 89 1.46 -10.02 -16.81
CA VAL A 89 2.78 -10.61 -16.54
C VAL A 89 3.48 -11.00 -17.85
N GLU A 90 2.74 -11.55 -18.81
CA GLU A 90 3.31 -11.93 -20.12
C GLU A 90 3.79 -10.71 -20.92
N ILE A 91 3.17 -9.54 -20.78
CA ILE A 91 3.61 -8.30 -21.45
C ILE A 91 5.03 -7.90 -21.01
N ILE A 92 5.35 -8.06 -19.72
CA ILE A 92 6.64 -7.62 -19.17
C ILE A 92 7.73 -8.68 -19.24
N LYS A 93 7.38 -9.88 -19.71
CA LYS A 93 8.24 -11.04 -19.75
C LYS A 93 9.42 -10.78 -20.69
N ARG A 94 10.62 -10.99 -20.18
CA ARG A 94 11.85 -10.84 -20.97
C ARG A 94 12.52 -12.19 -21.14
N HIS A 95 12.88 -12.52 -22.39
CA HIS A 95 13.78 -13.63 -22.67
C HIS A 95 15.21 -13.16 -22.50
N ILE A 96 15.94 -13.80 -21.60
CA ILE A 96 17.33 -13.49 -21.31
C ILE A 96 18.19 -14.59 -21.92
N SER A 97 19.04 -14.25 -22.87
CA SER A 97 19.77 -15.21 -23.73
C SER A 97 20.61 -16.24 -22.96
N TYR A 98 21.17 -15.85 -21.82
CA TYR A 98 22.05 -16.70 -21.00
C TYR A 98 21.31 -17.44 -19.88
N ILE A 99 20.00 -17.23 -19.71
CA ILE A 99 19.19 -17.89 -18.70
C ILE A 99 18.13 -18.73 -19.41
N ARG A 100 17.98 -20.00 -19.02
CA ARG A 100 17.03 -20.93 -19.65
C ARG A 100 15.56 -20.70 -19.23
N ALA A 101 15.26 -19.56 -18.63
CA ALA A 101 13.94 -19.22 -18.13
C ALA A 101 13.63 -17.73 -18.40
N PRO A 102 12.36 -17.40 -18.68
CA PRO A 102 11.93 -16.03 -18.84
C PRO A 102 11.95 -15.29 -17.49
N ASP A 103 12.37 -14.03 -17.49
CA ASP A 103 12.28 -13.16 -16.32
C ASP A 103 10.99 -12.33 -16.37
N THR A 104 10.27 -12.32 -15.25
CA THR A 104 8.98 -11.64 -15.09
C THR A 104 9.00 -10.63 -13.95
N THR A 105 10.18 -10.31 -13.41
CA THR A 105 10.31 -9.34 -12.32
C THR A 105 11.21 -8.18 -12.73
N ILE A 106 11.25 -7.15 -11.88
CA ILE A 106 12.09 -5.98 -12.09
C ILE A 106 13.57 -6.29 -11.79
N THR A 107 13.87 -7.17 -10.82
CA THR A 107 15.23 -7.47 -10.40
C THR A 107 15.67 -8.86 -10.87
N GLY A 108 16.90 -8.98 -11.37
CA GLY A 108 17.46 -10.27 -11.79
C GLY A 108 17.82 -11.17 -10.59
N SER A 109 18.98 -10.93 -9.97
CA SER A 109 19.42 -11.68 -8.78
C SER A 109 18.54 -11.35 -7.57
N ARG A 110 18.04 -12.39 -6.89
CA ARG A 110 17.04 -12.29 -5.81
C ARG A 110 17.36 -13.28 -4.70
N ASN A 111 16.95 -12.96 -3.47
CA ASN A 111 17.10 -13.85 -2.33
C ASN A 111 16.08 -15.00 -2.38
N SER A 112 16.54 -16.23 -2.58
CA SER A 112 15.70 -17.45 -2.63
C SER A 112 15.15 -17.85 -1.27
N PHE A 113 15.71 -17.35 -0.16
CA PHE A 113 15.26 -17.66 1.19
C PHE A 113 13.97 -16.92 1.57
N THR A 114 13.78 -15.70 1.04
CA THR A 114 12.61 -14.85 1.34
C THR A 114 11.27 -15.54 1.02
N PRO A 115 11.05 -16.18 -0.16
CA PRO A 115 9.85 -16.95 -0.45
C PRO A 115 9.61 -18.11 0.53
N LEU A 116 10.68 -18.80 0.94
CA LEU A 116 10.59 -19.95 1.86
C LEU A 116 10.13 -19.50 3.25
N VAL A 117 10.70 -18.42 3.77
CA VAL A 117 10.28 -17.84 5.07
C VAL A 117 8.83 -17.40 5.02
N LEU A 118 8.42 -16.75 3.92
CA LEU A 118 7.04 -16.33 3.74
C LEU A 118 6.08 -17.53 3.70
N TRP A 119 6.40 -18.55 2.92
CA TRP A 119 5.62 -19.79 2.84
C TRP A 119 5.50 -20.46 4.21
N TYR A 120 6.62 -20.62 4.91
CA TYR A 120 6.65 -21.18 6.26
C TYR A 120 5.74 -20.39 7.20
N ARG A 121 5.84 -19.05 7.22
CA ARG A 121 4.96 -18.21 8.05
C ARG A 121 3.48 -18.38 7.73
N ILE A 122 3.10 -18.40 6.46
CA ILE A 122 1.71 -18.60 6.04
C ILE A 122 1.22 -19.99 6.49
N LYS A 123 2.03 -21.03 6.28
CA LYS A 123 1.67 -22.40 6.63
C LYS A 123 1.61 -22.62 8.14
N SER A 124 2.54 -22.06 8.91
CA SER A 124 2.59 -22.18 10.36
C SER A 124 1.46 -21.44 11.06
N LEU A 125 1.06 -20.26 10.56
CA LEU A 125 -0.07 -19.53 11.12
C LEU A 125 -1.41 -20.12 10.70
N GLY A 126 -1.51 -20.60 9.46
CA GLY A 126 -2.80 -20.99 8.88
C GLY A 126 -3.80 -19.84 8.83
N ARG A 127 -5.03 -20.13 8.41
CA ARG A 127 -6.11 -19.14 8.37
C ARG A 127 -6.47 -18.66 9.78
N ASP A 128 -6.63 -19.58 10.71
CA ASP A 128 -7.08 -19.30 12.07
C ASP A 128 -6.06 -18.46 12.85
N GLY A 129 -4.76 -18.74 12.70
CA GLY A 129 -3.72 -17.94 13.34
C GLY A 129 -3.60 -16.53 12.77
N ILE A 130 -3.83 -16.35 11.47
CA ILE A 130 -3.92 -15.02 10.84
C ILE A 130 -5.15 -14.29 11.38
N GLN A 131 -6.32 -14.92 11.39
CA GLN A 131 -7.55 -14.32 11.91
C GLN A 131 -7.43 -13.93 13.38
N LYS A 132 -6.88 -14.81 14.22
CA LYS A 132 -6.64 -14.53 15.64
C LYS A 132 -5.74 -13.31 15.82
N ARG A 133 -4.66 -13.21 15.04
CA ARG A 133 -3.78 -12.03 15.08
C ARG A 133 -4.52 -10.75 14.69
N VAL A 134 -5.46 -10.80 13.74
CA VAL A 134 -6.19 -9.61 13.29
C VAL A 134 -7.03 -9.13 14.45
N GLN A 135 -7.81 -10.06 15.02
CA GLN A 135 -8.67 -9.77 16.16
C GLN A 135 -7.86 -9.19 17.33
N THR A 136 -6.78 -9.86 17.74
CA THR A 136 -5.92 -9.36 18.82
C THR A 136 -5.37 -7.96 18.53
N SER A 137 -5.01 -7.65 17.28
CA SER A 137 -4.50 -6.32 16.92
C SER A 137 -5.58 -5.25 17.01
N LEU A 138 -6.81 -5.58 16.60
CA LEU A 138 -7.98 -4.70 16.71
C LEU A 138 -8.37 -4.49 18.18
N ASP A 139 -8.36 -5.55 18.99
CA ASP A 139 -8.67 -5.49 20.42
C ASP A 139 -7.66 -4.59 21.15
N ILE A 140 -6.36 -4.71 20.84
CA ILE A 140 -5.30 -3.86 21.40
C ILE A 140 -5.49 -2.40 20.95
N ALA A 141 -5.84 -2.15 19.69
CA ALA A 141 -6.10 -0.80 19.20
C ALA A 141 -7.30 -0.16 19.92
N ALA A 142 -8.39 -0.90 20.10
CA ALA A 142 -9.57 -0.45 20.84
C ALA A 142 -9.25 -0.18 22.32
N TYR A 143 -8.49 -1.07 22.95
CA TYR A 143 -8.03 -0.87 24.33
C TYR A 143 -7.16 0.39 24.47
N THR A 144 -6.26 0.62 23.51
CA THR A 144 -5.35 1.77 23.52
C THR A 144 -6.11 3.08 23.34
N GLU A 145 -7.05 3.13 22.41
CA GLU A 145 -7.97 4.27 22.22
C GLU A 145 -8.71 4.61 23.53
N ALA A 146 -9.33 3.61 24.17
CA ALA A 146 -10.05 3.83 25.42
C ALA A 146 -9.14 4.39 26.51
N LYS A 147 -7.94 3.83 26.67
CA LYS A 147 -6.98 4.27 27.69
C LYS A 147 -6.43 5.67 27.44
N LEU A 148 -6.21 6.06 26.18
CA LEU A 148 -5.78 7.42 25.85
C LEU A 148 -6.88 8.45 26.15
N ASN A 149 -8.13 8.13 25.82
CA ASN A 149 -9.27 8.99 26.13
C ASN A 149 -9.51 9.10 27.64
N GLU A 150 -9.32 8.02 28.41
CA GLU A 150 -9.41 8.05 29.88
C GLU A 150 -8.42 9.04 30.53
N ILE A 151 -7.21 9.20 29.96
CA ILE A 151 -6.18 10.12 30.47
C ILE A 151 -6.28 11.53 29.85
N GLY A 152 -7.37 11.82 29.13
CA GLY A 152 -7.64 13.14 28.54
C GLY A 152 -6.92 13.42 27.22
N ILE A 153 -6.34 12.41 26.58
CA ILE A 153 -5.76 12.54 25.23
C ILE A 153 -6.84 12.18 24.21
N SER A 154 -7.24 13.14 23.38
CA SER A 154 -8.23 12.93 22.31
C SER A 154 -7.66 11.97 21.25
N ALA A 155 -7.95 10.69 21.42
CA ALA A 155 -7.49 9.62 20.55
C ALA A 155 -8.65 9.07 19.73
N TRP A 156 -8.40 8.87 18.44
CA TRP A 156 -9.38 8.33 17.51
C TRP A 156 -8.78 7.19 16.68
N ARG A 157 -9.63 6.23 16.28
CA ARG A 157 -9.31 5.20 15.29
C ARG A 157 -10.48 4.93 14.36
N ASN A 158 -10.18 4.43 13.17
CA ASN A 158 -11.16 3.72 12.36
C ASN A 158 -11.38 2.31 12.96
N PRO A 159 -12.65 1.83 13.11
CA PRO A 159 -12.96 0.52 13.67
C PRO A 159 -12.17 -0.66 13.11
N ASP A 160 -11.85 -0.64 11.81
CA ASP A 160 -11.14 -1.72 11.10
C ASP A 160 -9.62 -1.46 10.98
N SER A 161 -9.11 -0.43 11.66
CA SER A 161 -7.70 -0.05 11.64
C SER A 161 -7.02 -0.34 12.98
N ILE A 162 -5.73 -0.66 12.88
CA ILE A 162 -4.83 -0.89 14.03
C ILE A 162 -4.05 0.37 14.44
N VAL A 163 -4.34 1.52 13.82
CA VAL A 163 -3.61 2.77 14.04
C VAL A 163 -4.45 3.71 14.90
N VAL A 164 -3.85 4.20 15.99
CA VAL A 164 -4.44 5.18 16.91
C VAL A 164 -3.57 6.43 16.85
N PHE A 165 -4.13 7.56 16.44
CA PHE A 165 -3.43 8.85 16.48
C PHE A 165 -4.09 9.76 17.52
N PRO A 166 -3.31 10.35 18.45
CA PRO A 166 -3.73 11.55 19.12
C PRO A 166 -3.66 12.71 18.12
N GLU A 167 -4.64 13.60 18.13
CA GLU A 167 -4.57 14.84 17.36
C GLU A 167 -3.37 15.66 17.85
N VAL A 168 -2.44 15.99 16.94
CA VAL A 168 -1.26 16.78 17.30
C VAL A 168 -1.74 18.21 17.56
N GLN A 169 -1.62 18.70 18.78
CA GLN A 169 -1.88 20.11 19.09
C GLN A 169 -1.03 21.01 18.19
N ASP A 170 -1.67 21.98 17.55
CA ASP A 170 -1.11 22.86 16.50
C ASP A 170 0.20 23.58 16.87
N ASP A 171 0.53 23.69 18.16
CA ASP A 171 1.71 24.40 18.65
C ASP A 171 3.05 23.76 18.26
N LEU A 172 3.08 22.46 17.94
CA LEU A 172 4.32 21.78 17.50
C LEU A 172 4.64 21.97 16.02
N ASN A 173 3.67 22.33 15.17
CA ASN A 173 3.89 22.53 13.73
C ASN A 173 4.69 23.82 13.42
N LYS A 174 4.76 24.76 14.37
CA LYS A 174 5.55 26.00 14.24
C LYS A 174 7.06 25.80 14.46
N MET A 175 7.47 24.69 15.07
CA MET A 175 8.91 24.40 15.26
C MET A 175 9.56 23.70 14.06
N ALA A 176 8.78 23.07 13.18
CA ALA A 176 9.31 22.37 12.00
C ALA A 176 9.48 23.27 10.76
N SER A 177 9.09 24.54 10.82
CA SER A 177 9.20 25.53 9.74
C SER A 177 10.34 26.54 9.93
N VAL A 178 11.22 26.31 10.92
CA VAL A 178 12.47 27.05 11.09
C VAL A 178 13.62 26.05 11.08
N GLN A 179 14.07 25.67 9.88
CA GLN A 179 15.44 25.22 9.59
C GLN A 179 15.70 25.29 8.09
#